data_AF-A0A661UEM3-F1
#
_entry.id   AF-A0A661UEM3-F1
#
_cell.length_a   1.000
_cell.length_b   1.000
_cell.length_c   1.000
_cell.angle_alpha   90.00
_cell.angle_beta   90.00
_cell.angle_gamma   90.00
#
_symmetry.space_group_name_H-M   'P 1'
#
loop_
_entity.id
_entity.type
_entity.pdbx_description
1 polymer ?
#
loop_
_entity_poly.entity_id
_entity_poly.type
_entity_poly.pdbx_seq_one_letter_code
_entity_poly.pdbx_strand_id
1 'polypeptide(L)' 'MNKKMISRGKAIFENGKLILNGKTFFENGAQENRKTFEINKDGKLEDHFYRRSKGKWIEGHFILYTAE' A
#
# COMPACT_ATOMS: atom_id res chain seq x y z
N MET A 1 -11.71 -7.15 -26.03
CA MET A 1 -12.10 -5.77 -25.63
C MET A 1 -11.19 -5.34 -24.48
N ASN A 2 -10.32 -4.35 -24.68
CA ASN A 2 -9.54 -3.75 -23.59
C ASN A 2 -10.53 -3.09 -22.63
N LYS A 3 -10.99 -3.84 -21.62
CA LYS A 3 -11.79 -3.29 -20.52
C LYS A 3 -10.92 -2.22 -19.88
N LYS A 4 -11.35 -0.96 -19.97
CA LYS A 4 -10.58 0.21 -19.52
C LYS A 4 -10.25 0.06 -18.03
N MET A 5 -9.09 -0.51 -17.72
CA MET A 5 -8.55 -0.52 -16.37
C MET A 5 -8.03 0.88 -16.09
N ILE A 6 -8.61 1.52 -15.08
CA ILE A 6 -8.16 2.84 -14.63
C ILE A 6 -7.51 2.65 -13.27
N SER A 7 -6.25 3.02 -13.14
CA SER A 7 -5.53 3.03 -11.87
C SER A 7 -5.34 4.46 -11.39
N ARG A 8 -5.58 4.70 -10.11
CA ARG A 8 -5.27 5.95 -9.41
C ARG A 8 -4.35 5.67 -8.24
N GLY A 9 -3.39 6.54 -8.03
CA GLY A 9 -2.46 6.47 -6.91
C GLY A 9 -2.37 7.81 -6.18
N LYS A 10 -2.03 7.77 -4.89
CA LYS A 10 -1.57 8.94 -4.14
C LYS A 10 -0.46 8.54 -3.18
N ALA A 11 0.55 9.40 -3.07
CA ALA A 11 1.55 9.36 -2.02
C ALA A 11 1.18 10.39 -0.94
N ILE A 12 1.26 9.98 0.31
CA ILE A 12 1.00 10.83 1.48
C ILE A 12 2.20 10.66 2.39
N PHE A 13 2.77 11.76 2.85
CA PHE A 13 3.79 11.75 3.91
C PHE A 13 3.16 12.34 5.17
N GLU A 14 3.04 11.55 6.23
CA GLU A 14 2.39 11.94 7.49
C GLU A 14 3.07 11.21 8.65
N ASN A 15 3.37 11.93 9.73
CA ASN A 15 3.98 11.37 10.96
C ASN A 15 5.26 10.55 10.71
N GLY A 16 6.12 10.97 9.77
CA GLY A 16 7.35 10.23 9.42
C GLY A 16 7.13 8.96 8.59
N LYS A 17 5.89 8.68 8.19
CA LYS A 17 5.50 7.52 7.40
C LYS A 17 5.13 7.94 5.97
N LEU A 18 5.70 7.27 4.99
CA LEU A 18 5.29 7.39 3.58
C LEU A 18 4.20 6.35 3.30
N ILE A 19 3.00 6.81 2.96
CA ILE A 19 1.83 5.99 2.65
C ILE A 19 1.51 6.10 1.16
N LEU A 20 1.58 4.99 0.45
CA LEU A 20 1.16 4.88 -0.95
C LEU A 20 -0.19 4.19 -0.99
N ASN A 21 -1.24 4.88 -1.45
CA ASN A 21 -2.54 4.25 -1.69
C ASN A 21 -2.79 4.12 -3.18
N GLY A 22 -3.22 2.94 -3.63
CA GLY A 22 -3.59 2.64 -5.00
C GLY A 22 -5.01 2.11 -5.09
N LYS A 23 -5.75 2.52 -6.12
CA LYS A 23 -7.06 1.96 -6.46
C LYS A 23 -7.14 1.70 -7.97
N THR A 24 -7.40 0.46 -8.33
CA THR A 24 -7.62 0.02 -9.71
C THR A 24 -9.09 -0.31 -9.90
N PHE A 25 -9.72 0.31 -10.88
CA PHE A 25 -11.11 0.10 -11.25
C PHE A 25 -11.21 -0.84 -12.46
N PHE A 26 -12.13 -1.79 -12.38
CA PHE A 26 -12.47 -2.76 -13.43
C PHE A 26 -14.00 -2.83 -13.56
N GLU A 27 -14.52 -3.44 -14.64
CA GLU A 27 -15.97 -3.45 -14.91
C GLU A 27 -16.82 -4.02 -13.76
N ASN A 28 -16.27 -5.00 -13.03
CA ASN A 28 -16.95 -5.73 -11.96
C ASN A 28 -16.50 -5.33 -10.56
N GLY A 29 -15.84 -4.17 -10.38
CA GLY A 29 -15.47 -3.65 -9.07
C GLY A 29 -14.18 -2.84 -9.02
N ALA A 30 -13.57 -2.80 -7.85
CA ALA A 30 -12.28 -2.15 -7.66
C ALA A 30 -11.39 -2.93 -6.70
N GLN A 31 -10.08 -2.86 -6.93
CA GLN A 31 -9.06 -3.33 -6.01
C GLN A 31 -8.36 -2.13 -5.39
N GLU A 32 -8.24 -2.14 -4.07
CA GLU A 32 -7.52 -1.12 -3.32
C GLU A 32 -6.32 -1.77 -2.63
N ASN A 33 -5.15 -1.15 -2.78
CA ASN A 33 -3.91 -1.56 -2.14
C ASN A 33 -3.34 -0.36 -1.38
N ARG A 34 -2.61 -0.63 -0.29
CA ARG A 34 -1.87 0.36 0.47
C ARG A 34 -0.47 -0.18 0.73
N LYS A 35 0.54 0.63 0.54
CA LYS A 35 1.91 0.34 0.95
C LYS A 35 2.36 1.41 1.93
N THR A 36 3.10 1.05 2.96
CA THR A 36 3.65 2.03 3.90
C THR A 36 5.11 1.78 4.17
N PHE A 37 5.89 2.85 4.19
CA PHE A 37 7.30 2.86 4.55
C PHE A 37 7.51 3.75 5.78
N GLU A 38 8.20 3.23 6.78
CA GLU A 38 8.49 3.94 8.03
C GLU A 38 9.88 3.57 8.52
N ILE A 39 10.63 4.54 9.05
CA ILE A 39 11.83 4.24 9.83
C ILE A 39 11.38 4.03 11.28
N ASN A 40 11.53 2.81 11.78
CA ASN A 40 11.10 2.47 13.12
C ASN A 40 12.07 3.00 14.20
N LYS A 41 11.75 2.76 15.48
CA LYS A 41 12.53 3.26 16.62
C LYS A 41 13.96 2.71 16.68
N ASP A 42 14.21 1.58 16.04
CA ASP A 42 15.53 0.95 15.95
C ASP A 42 16.31 1.42 14.72
N GLY A 43 15.81 2.43 13.99
CA GLY A 43 16.44 2.97 12.78
C GLY A 43 16.30 2.07 11.55
N LYS A 44 15.45 1.04 11.60
CA LYS A 44 15.23 0.10 10.49
C LYS A 44 14.06 0.54 9.63
N LEU A 45 14.13 0.26 8.32
CA LEU A 45 13.03 0.54 7.41
C LEU A 45 12.01 -0.59 7.45
N GLU A 46 10.78 -0.26 7.83
CA GLU A 46 9.60 -1.12 7.79
C GLU A 46 8.83 -0.88 6.50
N ASP A 47 8.55 -1.95 5.75
CA ASP A 47 7.71 -1.96 4.56
C ASP A 47 6.51 -2.87 4.79
N HIS A 48 5.31 -2.28 4.81
CA HIS A 48 4.07 -3.02 4.92
C HIS A 48 3.24 -2.89 3.65
N PHE A 49 2.67 -4.00 3.21
CA PHE A 49 1.68 -4.03 2.14
C PHE A 49 0.33 -4.51 2.65
N TYR A 50 -0.71 -3.80 2.28
CA TYR A 50 -2.10 -4.12 2.61
C TYR A 50 -2.95 -4.18 1.35
N ARG A 51 -3.90 -5.12 1.35
CA ARG A 51 -4.99 -5.19 0.37
C ARG A 51 -6.31 -4.95 1.07
N ARG A 52 -7.22 -4.22 0.43
CA ARG A 52 -8.58 -4.08 0.94
C ARG A 52 -9.44 -5.27 0.53
N SER A 53 -10.12 -5.90 1.49
CA SER A 53 -11.05 -7.00 1.28
C SER A 53 -12.24 -6.84 2.22
N LYS A 54 -13.47 -6.94 1.68
CA LYS A 54 -14.72 -6.77 2.43
C LYS A 54 -14.73 -5.52 3.32
N GLY A 55 -14.23 -4.40 2.79
CA GLY A 55 -14.15 -3.11 3.48
C GLY A 55 -12.99 -2.94 4.46
N LYS A 56 -12.28 -4.01 4.82
CA LYS A 56 -11.16 -4.02 5.78
C LYS A 56 -9.81 -4.06 5.07
N TRP A 57 -8.78 -3.47 5.67
CA TRP A 57 -7.39 -3.65 5.24
C TRP A 57 -6.86 -4.95 5.83
N ILE A 58 -6.30 -5.79 4.98
CA ILE A 58 -5.63 -7.04 5.36
C ILE A 58 -4.16 -6.88 4.99
N GLU A 59 -3.27 -7.12 5.96
CA GLU A 59 -1.84 -7.13 5.72
C GLU A 59 -1.47 -8.35 4.87
N GLY A 60 -0.76 -8.09 3.77
CA GLY A 60 -0.26 -9.12 2.87
C GLY A 60 1.16 -9.51 3.20
N HIS A 61 2.08 -8.54 3.22
CA HIS A 61 3.46 -8.78 3.63
C HIS A 61 4.00 -7.64 4.49
N PHE A 62 4.98 -8.00 5.31
CA PHE A 62 5.81 -7.12 6.10
C PHE A 62 7.26 -7.47 5.82
N ILE A 63 8.07 -6.48 5.47
CA ILE A 63 9.51 -6.61 5.23
C ILE A 63 10.22 -5.61 6.14
N LEU A 64 11.21 -6.10 6.88
CA LEU A 64 12.10 -5.29 7.69
C LEU A 64 13.48 -5.26 7.04
N TYR A 65 13.93 -4.07 6.64
CA TYR A 65 15.26 -3.89 6.08
C TYR A 65 16.24 -3.55 7.20
N THR A 66 17.35 -4.30 7.25
CA THR A 66 18.45 -4.07 8.18
C THR A 66 19.68 -3.62 7.39
N ALA A 67 20.43 -2.66 7.94
CA ALA A 67 21.79 -2.42 7.46
C ALA A 67 22.68 -3.60 7.91
N GLU A 68 23.47 -4.14 6.99
CA GLU A 68 24.54 -5.10 7.28
C GLU A 68 25.75 -4.41 7.94
#